data_AF-A0A7L5ZJP0-F1
#
_entry.id   AF-A0A7L5ZJP0-F1
#
_cell.length_a   1.000
_cell.length_b   1.000
_cell.length_c   1.000
_cell.angle_alpha   90.00
_cell.angle_beta   90.00
_cell.angle_gamma   90.00
#
_symmetry.space_group_name_H-M   'P 1'
#
loop_
_entity.id
_entity.type
_entity.pdbx_description
1 polymer ?
#
loop_
_entity_poly.entity_id
_entity_poly.type
_entity_poly.pdbx_seq_one_letter_code
_entity_poly.pdbx_strand_id
1 'polypeptide(L)'
;MGQVYDTITPALQRFIAEQPLFFVGTAGAQGHVNVSPKGPIGTFAVLGPTQVAYLDRVGSGIETAAHAQADGRITFMFCSFGKRPKIVRLYGQARLVWPDDDAFAALAAHFDDALFATPGHRRCIVVADLDRVSDSCGDGVPVMTFEHDRDNSDRWARGLQRKSPTGLADYMAANNTTSIDGLPGVPA
;
A
#
# COMPACT_ATOMS: atom_id res chain seq x y z
N MET A 1 18.26 0.24 -20.69
CA MET A 1 18.74 -0.52 -19.51
C MET A 1 18.30 0.26 -18.28
N GLY A 2 17.77 -0.41 -17.26
CA GLY A 2 17.32 0.26 -16.03
C GLY A 2 18.50 0.77 -15.18
N GLN A 3 18.28 1.79 -14.36
CA GLN A 3 19.25 2.29 -13.40
C GLN A 3 18.93 1.77 -11.99
N VAL A 4 19.98 1.45 -11.23
CA VAL A 4 19.88 1.18 -9.79
C VAL A 4 20.34 2.41 -9.03
N TYR A 5 19.67 2.72 -7.93
CA TYR A 5 19.95 3.85 -7.06
C TYR A 5 20.14 3.35 -5.64
N ASP A 6 21.02 4.01 -4.89
CA ASP A 6 21.20 3.74 -3.46
C ASP A 6 19.99 4.25 -2.65
N THR A 7 19.30 5.28 -3.14
CA THR A 7 18.19 5.96 -2.45
C THR A 7 17.14 6.49 -3.42
N ILE A 8 15.95 6.79 -2.92
CA ILE A 8 14.93 7.57 -3.62
C ILE A 8 15.45 8.99 -3.83
N THR A 9 15.75 9.33 -5.08
CA THR A 9 16.15 10.70 -5.45
C THR A 9 14.93 11.62 -5.52
N PRO A 10 15.10 12.96 -5.43
CA PRO A 10 13.99 13.90 -5.61
C PRO A 10 13.25 13.74 -6.95
N ALA A 11 13.94 13.29 -8.00
CA ALA A 11 13.31 13.02 -9.29
C ALA A 11 12.41 11.77 -9.25
N LEU A 12 12.83 10.71 -8.55
CA LEU A 12 12.02 9.51 -8.35
C LEU A 12 10.82 9.78 -7.45
N GLN A 13 11.00 10.58 -6.39
CA GLN A 13 9.89 10.98 -5.52
C GLN A 13 8.80 11.75 -6.28
N ARG A 14 9.17 12.71 -7.14
CA ARG A 14 8.21 13.41 -8.01
C ARG A 14 7.50 12.46 -8.95
N PHE A 15 8.24 11.55 -9.60
CA PHE A 15 7.67 10.55 -10.48
C PHE A 15 6.66 9.63 -9.77
N ILE A 16 6.96 9.22 -8.53
CA ILE A 16 6.07 8.39 -7.72
C ILE A 16 4.77 9.14 -7.44
N ALA A 17 4.86 10.41 -7.03
CA ALA A 17 3.70 11.23 -6.69
C ALA A 17 2.78 11.56 -7.90
N GLU A 18 3.31 11.49 -9.12
CA GLU A 18 2.55 11.72 -10.36
C GLU A 18 1.69 10.52 -10.78
N GLN A 19 1.91 9.32 -10.23
CA GLN A 19 1.14 8.15 -10.64
C GLN A 19 -0.26 8.13 -10.03
N PRO A 20 -1.29 7.60 -10.72
CA PRO A 20 -2.62 7.49 -10.14
C PRO A 20 -2.74 6.35 -9.13
N LEU A 21 -1.92 5.32 -9.29
CA LEU A 21 -1.91 4.10 -8.49
C LEU A 21 -0.49 3.52 -8.40
N PHE A 22 -0.31 2.55 -7.52
CA PHE A 22 0.91 1.75 -7.41
C PHE A 22 0.56 0.28 -7.23
N PHE A 23 1.54 -0.60 -7.37
CA PHE A 23 1.38 -2.03 -7.12
C PHE A 23 2.21 -2.43 -5.91
N VAL A 24 1.67 -3.34 -5.11
CA VAL A 24 2.36 -3.95 -3.97
C VAL A 24 2.48 -5.44 -4.24
N GLY A 25 3.71 -5.95 -4.23
CA GLY A 25 4.03 -7.37 -4.28
C GLY A 25 4.58 -7.83 -2.94
N THR A 26 4.07 -8.95 -2.42
CA THR A 26 4.58 -9.60 -1.19
C THR A 26 4.53 -11.11 -1.31
N ALA A 27 5.29 -11.81 -0.48
CA ALA A 27 5.23 -13.26 -0.37
C ALA A 27 5.57 -13.70 1.07
N GLY A 28 4.97 -14.80 1.52
CA GLY A 28 5.46 -15.53 2.69
C GLY A 28 6.69 -16.38 2.34
N ALA A 29 7.22 -17.11 3.32
CA ALA A 29 8.30 -18.08 3.11
C ALA A 29 7.88 -19.22 2.16
N GLN A 30 6.59 -19.54 2.15
CA GLN A 30 5.92 -20.53 1.29
C GLN A 30 4.54 -19.99 0.89
N GLY A 31 3.87 -20.65 -0.05
CA GLY A 31 2.53 -20.27 -0.52
C GLY A 31 2.57 -19.37 -1.74
N HIS A 32 1.60 -18.48 -1.85
CA HIS A 32 1.40 -17.66 -3.03
C HIS A 32 2.18 -16.34 -2.95
N VAL A 33 2.67 -15.89 -4.11
CA VAL A 33 3.06 -14.50 -4.29
C VAL A 33 1.80 -13.67 -4.47
N ASN A 34 1.61 -12.66 -3.63
CA ASN A 34 0.51 -11.72 -3.76
C ASN A 34 0.97 -10.47 -4.53
N VAL A 35 0.15 -10.00 -5.46
CA VAL A 35 0.34 -8.73 -6.15
C VAL A 35 -0.99 -8.01 -6.22
N SER A 36 -1.04 -6.76 -5.74
CA SER A 36 -2.29 -5.98 -5.73
C SER A 36 -2.05 -4.54 -6.19
N PRO A 37 -2.88 -3.98 -7.08
CA PRO A 37 -2.92 -2.55 -7.29
C PRO A 37 -3.50 -1.85 -6.05
N LYS A 38 -2.94 -0.70 -5.70
CA LYS A 38 -3.35 0.15 -4.58
C LYS A 38 -3.48 1.59 -5.06
N GLY A 39 -4.46 2.29 -4.51
CA GLY A 39 -4.76 3.66 -4.86
C GLY A 39 -5.81 4.27 -3.92
N PRO A 40 -6.00 5.60 -3.96
CA PRO A 40 -5.26 6.55 -4.79
C PRO A 40 -3.80 6.69 -4.35
N ILE A 41 -2.94 7.31 -5.17
CA ILE A 41 -1.52 7.50 -4.85
C ILE A 41 -1.28 8.22 -3.53
N GLY A 42 -2.23 9.05 -3.08
CA GLY A 42 -2.20 9.68 -1.76
C GLY A 42 -2.18 8.70 -0.58
N THR A 43 -2.43 7.41 -0.81
CA THR A 43 -2.21 6.34 0.19
C THR A 43 -0.76 5.87 0.28
N PHE A 44 0.16 6.43 -0.50
CA PHE A 44 1.60 6.13 -0.46
C PHE A 44 2.39 7.38 -0.08
N ALA A 45 3.36 7.23 0.83
CA ALA A 45 4.21 8.29 1.32
C ALA A 45 5.69 7.91 1.22
N VAL A 46 6.51 8.81 0.69
CA VAL A 46 7.97 8.74 0.80
C VAL A 46 8.37 9.44 2.10
N LEU A 47 8.81 8.66 3.10
CA LEU A 47 9.17 9.16 4.43
C LEU A 47 10.61 9.70 4.47
N GLY A 48 11.47 9.16 3.61
CA GLY A 48 12.86 9.56 3.50
C GLY A 48 13.55 8.89 2.29
N PRO A 49 14.88 9.02 2.18
CA PRO A 49 15.64 8.51 1.04
C PRO A 49 15.61 6.98 0.92
N THR A 50 15.38 6.26 2.01
CA THR A 50 15.37 4.78 2.06
C THR A 50 14.17 4.23 2.83
N GLN A 51 13.14 5.03 3.06
CA GLN A 51 11.97 4.60 3.82
C GLN A 51 10.69 5.15 3.20
N VAL A 52 9.70 4.29 3.11
CA VAL A 52 8.37 4.61 2.59
C VAL A 52 7.30 4.04 3.50
N ALA A 53 6.09 4.55 3.36
CA ALA A 53 4.92 3.97 3.98
C ALA A 53 3.75 3.95 3.01
N TYR A 54 2.84 3.01 3.20
CA TYR A 54 1.53 3.10 2.57
C TYR A 54 0.42 2.78 3.57
N LEU A 55 -0.70 3.49 3.44
CA LEU A 55 -1.89 3.32 4.25
C LEU A 55 -2.70 2.13 3.73
N ASP A 56 -2.73 1.04 4.50
CA ASP A 56 -3.53 -0.12 4.18
C ASP A 56 -4.95 0.05 4.72
N ARG A 57 -5.91 0.08 3.81
CA ARG A 57 -7.33 0.28 4.12
C ARG A 57 -8.05 -1.04 4.19
N VAL A 58 -9.09 -1.14 5.03
CA VAL A 58 -9.89 -2.37 5.14
C VAL A 58 -10.49 -2.71 3.77
N GLY A 59 -10.34 -3.97 3.41
CA GLY A 59 -10.82 -4.57 2.17
C GLY A 59 -10.85 -6.09 2.28
N SER A 60 -11.13 -6.78 1.18
CA SER A 60 -11.35 -8.23 1.19
C SER A 60 -10.12 -9.07 1.51
N GLY A 61 -8.92 -8.61 1.13
CA GLY A 61 -7.67 -9.34 1.33
C GLY A 61 -6.84 -8.85 2.52
N ILE A 62 -5.98 -9.72 3.07
CA ILE A 62 -5.05 -9.44 4.18
C ILE A 62 -3.60 -9.89 3.89
N GLU A 63 -3.33 -10.34 2.66
CA GLU A 63 -2.10 -10.99 2.22
C GLU A 63 -0.87 -10.12 2.45
N THR A 64 -0.93 -8.81 2.16
CA THR A 64 0.20 -7.92 2.42
C THR A 64 0.55 -7.86 3.90
N ALA A 65 -0.44 -7.71 4.78
CA ALA A 65 -0.21 -7.67 6.22
C ALA A 65 0.33 -9.02 6.72
N ALA A 66 -0.31 -10.12 6.33
CA ALA A 66 0.13 -11.45 6.73
C ALA A 66 1.55 -11.78 6.25
N HIS A 67 1.90 -11.46 5.00
CA HIS A 67 3.25 -11.64 4.47
C HIS A 67 4.28 -10.73 5.15
N ALA A 68 3.93 -9.48 5.44
CA ALA A 68 4.81 -8.56 6.16
C ALA A 68 5.14 -9.07 7.58
N GLN A 69 4.16 -9.65 8.28
CA GLN A 69 4.38 -10.24 9.60
C GLN A 69 5.20 -11.53 9.55
N ALA A 70 5.00 -12.36 8.52
CA ALA A 70 5.63 -13.68 8.42
C ALA A 70 7.05 -13.64 7.85
N ASP A 71 7.32 -12.77 6.88
CA ASP A 71 8.57 -12.74 6.10
C ASP A 71 9.12 -11.32 5.93
N GLY A 72 8.23 -10.34 5.71
CA GLY A 72 8.62 -8.93 5.58
C GLY A 72 8.96 -8.49 4.16
N ARG A 73 9.34 -9.39 3.23
CA ARG A 73 9.71 -8.97 1.87
C ARG A 73 8.55 -8.30 1.13
N ILE A 74 8.81 -7.09 0.63
CA ILE A 74 7.85 -6.28 -0.11
C ILE A 74 8.50 -5.63 -1.33
N THR A 75 7.70 -5.42 -2.38
CA THR A 75 8.07 -4.62 -3.53
C THR A 75 6.95 -3.66 -3.88
N PHE A 76 7.30 -2.39 -4.07
CA PHE A 76 6.40 -1.38 -4.65
C PHE A 76 6.77 -1.16 -6.11
N MET A 77 5.78 -1.06 -7.00
CA MET A 77 5.99 -0.71 -8.40
C MET A 77 5.09 0.44 -8.83
N PHE A 78 5.67 1.39 -9.56
CA PHE A 78 5.02 2.57 -10.10
C PHE A 78 5.22 2.60 -11.61
N CYS A 79 4.15 2.80 -12.37
CA CYS A 79 4.18 2.82 -13.83
C CYS A 79 3.71 4.17 -14.36
N SER A 80 4.45 4.73 -15.31
CA SER A 80 3.95 5.84 -16.11
C SER A 80 2.92 5.34 -17.12
N PHE A 81 1.76 6.00 -17.13
CA PHE A 81 0.74 5.83 -18.17
C PHE A 81 0.70 7.04 -19.13
N GLY A 82 1.63 7.99 -18.96
CA GLY A 82 1.76 9.15 -19.84
C GLY A 82 2.65 8.89 -21.05
N LYS A 83 3.02 9.96 -21.76
CA LYS A 83 3.87 9.89 -22.96
C LYS A 83 5.30 9.37 -22.70
N ARG A 84 5.81 9.52 -21.47
CA ARG A 84 7.18 9.13 -21.11
C ARG A 84 7.13 7.76 -20.42
N PRO A 85 7.57 6.68 -21.07
CA PRO A 85 7.54 5.35 -20.48
C PRO A 85 8.59 5.23 -19.38
N LYS A 86 8.15 4.84 -18.18
CA LYS A 86 9.05 4.60 -17.04
C LYS A 86 8.35 3.71 -16.02
N ILE A 87 9.12 2.80 -15.42
CA ILE A 87 8.70 1.99 -14.28
C ILE A 87 9.71 2.22 -13.15
N VAL A 88 9.25 2.43 -11.93
CA VAL A 88 10.10 2.49 -10.72
C VAL A 88 9.72 1.34 -9.81
N ARG A 89 10.73 0.67 -9.24
CA ARG A 89 10.56 -0.39 -8.24
C ARG A 89 11.36 -0.08 -6.98
N LEU A 90 10.70 -0.26 -5.84
CA LEU A 90 11.28 -0.13 -4.51
C LEU A 90 11.18 -1.50 -3.83
N TYR A 91 12.32 -2.08 -3.47
CA TYR A 91 12.40 -3.35 -2.77
C TYR A 91 12.83 -3.10 -1.33
N GLY A 92 12.28 -3.87 -0.40
CA GLY A 92 12.62 -3.72 1.01
C GLY A 92 11.94 -4.70 1.94
N GLN A 93 12.02 -4.38 3.23
CA GLN A 93 11.42 -5.11 4.33
C GLN A 93 10.30 -4.27 4.96
N ALA A 94 9.11 -4.85 5.04
CA ALA A 94 7.93 -4.23 5.60
C ALA A 94 7.71 -4.64 7.06
N ARG A 95 7.23 -3.68 7.84
CA ARG A 95 6.61 -3.90 9.15
C ARG A 95 5.27 -3.18 9.19
N LEU A 96 4.39 -3.66 10.07
CA LEU A 96 3.08 -3.06 10.27
C LEU A 96 3.11 -2.09 11.45
N VAL A 97 2.35 -1.01 11.35
CA VAL A 97 2.02 -0.12 12.45
C VAL A 97 0.50 -0.07 12.55
N TRP A 98 -0.03 -0.63 13.62
CA TRP A 98 -1.46 -0.73 13.91
C TRP A 98 -1.98 0.56 14.54
N PRO A 99 -3.30 0.82 14.49
CA PRO A 99 -3.89 2.04 15.03
C PRO A 99 -3.56 2.33 16.50
N ASP A 100 -3.33 1.28 17.29
CA ASP A 100 -3.03 1.38 18.73
C ASP A 100 -1.53 1.51 19.04
N ASP A 101 -0.65 1.46 18.02
CA ASP A 101 0.78 1.64 18.20
C ASP A 101 1.14 3.12 18.37
N ASP A 102 2.07 3.43 19.28
CA ASP A 102 2.53 4.81 19.56
C ASP A 102 3.00 5.58 18.31
N ALA A 103 3.60 4.87 17.35
CA ALA A 103 4.12 5.46 16.12
C ALA A 103 3.03 5.81 15.09
N PHE A 104 1.80 5.32 15.27
CA PHE A 104 0.75 5.43 14.26
C PHE A 104 0.39 6.88 13.94
N ALA A 105 0.20 7.72 14.97
CA ALA A 105 -0.22 9.11 14.78
C ALA A 105 0.80 9.91 13.96
N ALA A 106 2.09 9.73 14.23
CA ALA A 106 3.16 10.42 13.49
C ALA A 106 3.22 9.98 12.03
N LEU A 107 3.06 8.68 11.76
CA LEU A 107 3.03 8.16 10.39
C LEU A 107 1.76 8.56 9.63
N ALA A 108 0.62 8.59 10.31
CA ALA A 108 -0.66 8.97 9.74
C ALA A 108 -0.66 10.42 9.20
N ALA A 109 0.13 11.31 9.82
CA ALA A 109 0.26 12.71 9.40
C ALA A 109 0.90 12.90 8.01
N HIS A 110 1.45 11.83 7.40
CA HIS A 110 1.96 11.87 6.03
C HIS A 110 0.87 11.66 4.96
N PHE A 111 -0.35 11.33 5.34
CA PHE A 111 -1.47 11.08 4.43
C PHE A 111 -2.54 12.16 4.58
N ASP A 112 -3.33 12.39 3.52
CA ASP A 112 -4.40 13.38 3.52
C ASP A 112 -5.52 13.02 4.52
N ASP A 113 -5.97 13.99 5.33
CA ASP A 113 -7.08 13.86 6.28
C ASP A 113 -8.36 13.27 5.65
N ALA A 114 -8.60 13.52 4.37
CA ALA A 114 -9.74 12.97 3.63
C ALA A 114 -9.71 11.43 3.57
N LEU A 115 -8.53 10.80 3.57
CA LEU A 115 -8.38 9.34 3.65
C LEU A 115 -8.81 8.77 5.01
N PHE A 116 -8.93 9.63 6.02
CA PHE A 116 -9.34 9.30 7.39
C PHE A 116 -10.81 9.65 7.67
N ALA A 117 -11.58 10.11 6.68
CA ALA A 117 -12.97 10.52 6.85
C ALA A 117 -13.91 9.41 7.35
N THR A 118 -13.54 8.14 7.18
CA THR A 118 -14.30 6.97 7.66
C THR A 118 -13.53 6.30 8.81
N PRO A 119 -13.96 6.49 10.08
CA PRO A 119 -13.26 5.90 11.24
C PRO A 119 -13.09 4.39 11.10
N GLY A 120 -11.97 3.83 11.55
CA GLY A 120 -11.72 2.37 11.47
C GLY A 120 -11.53 1.80 10.06
N HIS A 121 -11.60 2.61 9.00
CA HIS A 121 -11.30 2.13 7.63
C HIS A 121 -9.79 2.05 7.35
N ARG A 122 -8.97 2.67 8.20
CA ARG A 122 -7.52 2.44 8.26
C ARG A 122 -7.26 1.15 9.02
N ARG A 123 -6.74 0.14 8.34
CA ARG A 123 -6.39 -1.13 8.96
C ARG A 123 -5.04 -1.04 9.66
N CYS A 124 -4.03 -0.59 8.93
CA CYS A 124 -2.69 -0.34 9.44
C CYS A 124 -1.91 0.57 8.48
N ILE A 125 -0.72 0.98 8.89
CA ILE A 125 0.28 1.59 8.01
C ILE A 125 1.38 0.55 7.79
N VAL A 126 1.70 0.26 6.54
CA VAL A 126 2.83 -0.59 6.18
C VAL A 126 4.02 0.31 5.95
N VAL A 127 5.02 0.21 6.82
CA VAL A 127 6.29 0.93 6.70
C VAL A 127 7.32 -0.02 6.10
N ALA A 128 8.05 0.43 5.08
CA ALA A 128 9.09 -0.37 4.47
C ALA A 128 10.44 0.36 4.45
N ASP A 129 11.45 -0.33 4.96
CA ASP A 129 12.85 0.05 4.84
C ASP A 129 13.42 -0.55 3.55
N LEU A 130 13.95 0.31 2.68
CA LEU A 130 14.35 -0.05 1.33
C LEU A 130 15.81 -0.47 1.27
N ASP A 131 16.07 -1.59 0.59
CA ASP A 131 17.41 -2.10 0.31
C ASP A 131 17.82 -1.93 -1.16
N ARG A 132 16.86 -1.65 -2.05
CA ARG A 132 17.11 -1.44 -3.47
C ARG A 132 16.06 -0.57 -4.12
N VAL A 133 16.52 0.47 -4.79
CA VAL A 133 15.71 1.34 -5.64
C VAL A 133 16.17 1.18 -7.08
N SER A 134 15.23 1.02 -8.01
CA SER A 134 15.57 0.90 -9.43
C SER A 134 14.50 1.45 -10.34
N ASP A 135 14.90 1.84 -11.54
CA ASP A 135 13.97 2.12 -12.63
C ASP A 135 14.22 1.21 -13.84
N SER A 136 13.25 1.20 -14.75
CA SER A 136 13.37 0.54 -16.04
C SER A 136 12.53 1.25 -17.09
N CYS A 137 12.80 0.96 -18.37
CA CYS A 137 11.91 1.38 -19.45
C CYS A 137 10.54 0.71 -19.31
N GLY A 138 9.50 1.37 -19.78
CA GLY A 138 8.12 0.90 -19.75
C GLY A 138 7.45 0.94 -21.12
N ASP A 139 8.18 0.76 -22.22
CA ASP A 139 7.67 0.96 -23.60
C ASP A 139 6.44 0.11 -23.94
N GLY A 140 6.26 -1.04 -23.28
CA GLY A 140 5.08 -1.89 -23.43
C GLY A 140 3.89 -1.49 -22.56
N VAL A 141 4.05 -0.54 -21.63
CA VAL A 141 2.95 -0.03 -20.81
C VAL A 141 2.15 0.97 -21.67
N PRO A 142 0.83 0.78 -21.83
CA PRO A 142 0.05 1.64 -22.70
C PRO A 142 -0.09 3.05 -22.13
N VAL A 143 -0.28 4.01 -23.04
CA VAL A 143 -0.70 5.36 -22.66
C VAL A 143 -2.16 5.31 -22.22
N MET A 144 -2.48 5.83 -21.03
CA MET A 144 -3.83 5.93 -20.49
C MET A 144 -4.09 7.34 -19.95
N THR A 145 -5.34 7.78 -20.01
CA THR A 145 -5.77 9.04 -19.42
C THR A 145 -6.46 8.76 -18.09
N PHE A 146 -6.03 9.42 -17.02
CA PHE A 146 -6.74 9.39 -15.74
C PHE A 146 -8.00 10.25 -15.82
N GLU A 147 -9.15 9.69 -15.44
CA GLU A 147 -10.42 10.41 -15.38
C GLU A 147 -10.73 10.87 -13.96
N HIS A 148 -10.90 9.92 -13.02
CA HIS A 148 -11.17 10.18 -11.60
C HIS A 148 -10.98 8.92 -10.76
N ASP A 149 -10.87 9.09 -9.44
CA ASP A 149 -10.86 8.00 -8.47
C ASP A 149 -12.26 7.45 -8.19
N ARG A 150 -12.35 6.15 -7.92
CA ARG A 150 -13.58 5.50 -7.46
C ARG A 150 -13.77 5.72 -5.96
N ASP A 151 -15.00 5.98 -5.54
CA ASP A 151 -15.40 6.12 -4.13
C ASP A 151 -16.09 4.84 -3.57
N ASN A 152 -16.09 3.73 -4.33
CA ASN A 152 -16.75 2.48 -3.94
C ASN A 152 -16.30 1.94 -2.57
N SER A 153 -14.99 1.95 -2.30
CA SER A 153 -14.43 1.46 -1.04
C SER A 153 -14.94 2.29 0.14
N ASP A 154 -14.95 3.61 0.00
CA ASP A 154 -15.41 4.51 1.05
C ASP A 154 -16.91 4.38 1.28
N ARG A 155 -17.71 4.27 0.21
CA ARG A 155 -19.15 4.02 0.32
C ARG A 155 -19.45 2.70 1.00
N TRP A 156 -18.69 1.66 0.70
CA TRP A 156 -18.82 0.35 1.32
C TRP A 156 -18.50 0.43 2.82
N ALA A 157 -17.38 1.06 3.19
CA ALA A 157 -16.98 1.23 4.59
C ALA A 157 -17.99 2.05 5.40
N ARG A 158 -18.45 3.20 4.87
CA ARG A 158 -19.57 3.97 5.46
C ARG A 158 -20.84 3.14 5.57
N GLY A 159 -21.10 2.27 4.60
CA GLY A 159 -22.24 1.35 4.61
C GLY A 159 -22.20 0.37 5.79
N LEU A 160 -21.03 -0.20 6.09
CA LEU A 160 -20.84 -1.05 7.27
C LEU A 160 -21.04 -0.26 8.56
N GLN A 161 -20.48 0.93 8.68
CA GLN A 161 -20.62 1.76 9.88
C GLN A 161 -22.06 2.21 10.15
N ARG A 162 -22.84 2.48 9.11
CA ARG A 162 -24.27 2.78 9.27
C ARG A 162 -25.08 1.61 9.80
N LYS A 163 -24.63 0.37 9.55
CA LYS A 163 -25.28 -0.85 10.09
C LYS A 163 -24.88 -1.10 11.54
N SER A 164 -23.62 -0.86 11.88
CA SER A 164 -23.09 -0.98 13.24
C SER A 164 -21.89 -0.06 13.43
N PRO A 165 -21.72 0.64 14.57
CA PRO A 165 -20.51 1.39 14.89
C PRO A 165 -19.22 0.55 14.78
N THR A 166 -19.31 -0.76 15.05
CA THR A 166 -18.20 -1.72 14.95
C THR A 166 -18.12 -2.42 13.60
N GLY A 167 -18.95 -2.07 12.62
CA GLY A 167 -19.13 -2.88 11.41
C GLY A 167 -17.86 -3.14 10.59
N LEU A 168 -16.87 -2.25 10.63
CA LEU A 168 -15.55 -2.47 10.03
C LEU A 168 -14.68 -3.44 10.86
N ALA A 169 -14.71 -3.32 12.18
CA ALA A 169 -14.03 -4.24 13.09
C ALA A 169 -14.63 -5.65 12.98
N ASP A 170 -15.95 -5.76 12.98
CA ASP A 170 -16.68 -7.03 12.79
C ASP A 170 -16.31 -7.68 11.45
N TYR A 171 -16.21 -6.87 10.38
CA TYR A 171 -15.78 -7.35 9.07
C TYR A 171 -14.34 -7.88 9.09
N MET A 172 -13.41 -7.16 9.72
CA MET A 172 -12.01 -7.61 9.84
C MET A 172 -11.91 -8.90 10.65
N ALA A 173 -12.61 -9.01 11.78
CA ALA A 173 -12.63 -10.22 12.60
C ALA A 173 -13.12 -11.45 11.82
N ALA A 174 -14.11 -11.25 10.94
CA ALA A 174 -14.68 -12.33 10.13
C ALA A 174 -13.86 -12.68 8.87
N ASN A 175 -13.13 -11.73 8.28
CA ASN A 175 -12.57 -11.90 6.93
C ASN A 175 -11.05 -11.65 6.82
N ASN A 176 -10.41 -11.09 7.84
CA ASN A 176 -9.03 -10.64 7.76
C ASN A 176 -8.14 -11.18 8.89
N THR A 177 -8.60 -12.18 9.65
CA THR A 177 -7.77 -12.82 10.70
C THR A 177 -6.77 -13.83 10.13
N THR A 178 -7.02 -14.35 8.93
CA THR A 178 -6.19 -15.37 8.27
C THR A 178 -6.06 -15.08 6.77
N SER A 179 -4.86 -15.25 6.21
CA SER A 179 -4.63 -15.14 4.76
C SER A 179 -5.11 -16.38 4.00
N ILE A 180 -5.09 -16.31 2.66
CA ILE A 180 -5.36 -17.46 1.78
C ILE A 180 -4.46 -18.67 2.12
N ASP A 181 -3.21 -18.42 2.51
CA ASP A 181 -2.23 -19.44 2.85
C ASP A 181 -2.19 -19.82 4.34
N GLY A 182 -3.20 -19.39 5.12
CA GLY A 182 -3.30 -19.75 6.54
C GLY A 182 -2.41 -18.93 7.46
N LEU A 183 -1.79 -17.84 6.98
CA LEU A 183 -0.92 -16.99 7.81
C LEU A 183 -1.76 -16.01 8.67
N PRO A 184 -1.31 -15.68 9.89
CA PRO A 184 -1.98 -14.69 10.73
C PRO A 184 -2.09 -13.32 10.05
N GLY A 185 -3.30 -12.75 10.07
CA GLY A 185 -3.65 -11.45 9.52
C GLY A 185 -3.75 -10.38 10.60
N VAL A 186 -4.91 -9.72 10.68
CA VAL A 186 -5.23 -8.75 11.74
C VAL A 186 -5.19 -9.45 13.10
N PRO A 187 -4.52 -8.87 14.12
CA PRO A 187 -4.53 -9.40 15.47
C PRO A 187 -5.96 -9.57 16.01
N ALA A 188 -6.16 -10.64 16.78
CA ALA A 188 -7.44 -10.93 17.43
C ALA A 188 -7.71 -10.01 18.63
#